data_AF-A0A7J3JBW9-F1
#
_entry.id   AF-A0A7J3JBW9-F1
#
_cell.length_a   1.000
_cell.length_b   1.000
_cell.length_c   1.000
_cell.angle_alpha   90.00
_cell.angle_beta   90.00
_cell.angle_gamma   90.00
#
_symmetry.space_group_name_H-M   'P 1'
#
loop_
_entity.id
_entity.type
_entity.pdbx_description
1 polymer ?
#
loop_
_entity_poly.entity_id
_entity_poly.type
_entity_poly.pdbx_seq_one_letter_code
_entity_poly.pdbx_strand_id
1 'polypeptide(L)'
;MKTLRISDDAHQKLTAMLGEITAQTMKMQTYTDAIENLLSTSISLPPELLNETQTFIETNRNLGYTSREEFIRDAIRKQLRAQKDQYVCIEITKDEYEKTQQALQDLDTEFLSVDDFINHQIRNLISKHQEYIKQKEAYEQKKRIKTDSF
;
A
#
# COMPACT_ATOMS: atom_id res chain seq x y z
N MET A 1 -25.81 6.39 -37.74
CA MET A 1 -25.24 5.13 -37.21
C MET A 1 -23.80 5.02 -37.66
N LYS A 2 -22.87 4.80 -36.74
CA LYS A 2 -21.49 4.40 -37.07
C LYS A 2 -21.39 2.90 -36.79
N THR A 3 -20.96 2.12 -37.76
CA THR A 3 -20.85 0.67 -37.62
C THR A 3 -19.39 0.32 -37.34
N LEU A 4 -19.13 -0.27 -36.18
CA LEU A 4 -17.82 -0.82 -35.83
C LEU A 4 -17.81 -2.31 -36.14
N ARG A 5 -16.87 -2.76 -36.97
CA ARG A 5 -16.55 -4.18 -37.09
C ARG A 5 -15.68 -4.56 -35.91
N ILE A 6 -16.16 -5.50 -35.12
CA ILE A 6 -15.47 -6.03 -33.95
C ILE A 6 -15.07 -7.47 -34.27
N SER A 7 -13.86 -7.87 -33.87
CA SER A 7 -13.44 -9.27 -33.93
C SER A 7 -14.19 -10.08 -32.87
N ASP A 8 -14.26 -11.41 -33.06
CA ASP A 8 -14.92 -12.30 -32.10
C ASP A 8 -14.28 -12.21 -30.70
N ASP A 9 -12.95 -12.07 -30.62
CA ASP A 9 -12.23 -11.90 -29.35
C ASP A 9 -12.62 -10.59 -28.63
N ALA A 10 -12.72 -9.49 -29.39
CA ALA A 10 -13.16 -8.21 -28.84
C ALA A 10 -14.63 -8.26 -28.40
N HIS A 11 -15.49 -8.97 -29.14
CA HIS A 11 -16.88 -9.19 -28.78
C HIS A 11 -17.01 -10.00 -27.48
N GLN A 12 -16.20 -11.03 -27.31
CA GLN A 12 -16.19 -11.87 -26.12
C GLN A 12 -15.76 -11.08 -24.87
N LYS A 13 -14.71 -10.26 -24.99
CA LYS A 13 -14.24 -9.37 -23.91
C LYS A 13 -15.29 -8.31 -23.53
N LEU A 14 -15.92 -7.69 -24.53
CA LEU A 14 -16.98 -6.71 -24.29
C LEU A 14 -18.21 -7.34 -23.62
N THR A 15 -18.58 -8.56 -24.01
CA THR A 15 -19.69 -9.31 -23.38
C THR A 15 -19.39 -9.63 -21.91
N ALA A 16 -18.16 -10.07 -21.60
CA ALA A 16 -17.75 -10.33 -20.23
C ALA A 16 -17.82 -9.06 -19.36
N MET A 17 -17.31 -7.94 -19.88
CA MET A 17 -17.34 -6.64 -19.21
C MET A 17 -18.78 -6.14 -18.99
N LEU A 18 -19.67 -6.34 -19.97
CA LEU A 18 -21.10 -6.07 -19.84
C LEU A 18 -21.71 -6.81 -18.65
N GLY A 19 -21.40 -8.11 -18.51
CA GLY A 19 -21.84 -8.92 -17.38
C GLY A 19 -21.34 -8.37 -16.04
N GLU A 20 -20.07 -7.99 -15.95
CA GLU A 20 -19.50 -7.40 -14.73
C GLU A 20 -20.16 -6.07 -14.36
N ILE A 21 -20.32 -5.14 -15.33
CA ILE A 21 -20.91 -3.82 -15.07
C ILE A 21 -22.39 -3.99 -14.68
N THR A 22 -23.13 -4.88 -15.33
CA THR A 22 -24.52 -5.18 -14.95
C THR A 22 -24.61 -5.76 -13.54
N ALA A 23 -23.68 -6.64 -13.14
CA ALA A 23 -23.62 -7.16 -11.78
C ALA A 23 -23.29 -6.06 -10.76
N GLN A 24 -22.33 -5.17 -11.05
CA GLN A 24 -21.93 -4.07 -10.16
C GLN A 24 -23.03 -3.00 -10.01
N THR A 25 -23.69 -2.65 -11.11
CA THR A 25 -24.68 -1.56 -11.15
C THR A 25 -26.11 -2.03 -10.89
N MET A 26 -26.36 -3.34 -10.91
CA MET A 26 -27.68 -3.98 -10.89
C MET A 26 -28.65 -3.43 -11.95
N LYS A 27 -28.11 -2.91 -13.06
CA LYS A 27 -28.87 -2.32 -14.16
C LYS A 27 -28.49 -2.99 -15.47
N MET A 28 -29.46 -3.10 -16.37
CA MET A 28 -29.20 -3.53 -17.74
C MET A 28 -28.30 -2.48 -18.41
N GLN A 29 -27.18 -2.93 -18.98
CA GLN A 29 -26.19 -2.08 -19.64
C GLN A 29 -26.13 -2.44 -21.12
N THR A 30 -25.67 -1.50 -21.95
CA THR A 30 -25.43 -1.72 -23.38
C THR A 30 -23.94 -1.80 -23.69
N TYR A 31 -23.60 -2.30 -24.89
CA TYR A 31 -22.21 -2.25 -25.37
C TYR A 31 -21.66 -0.83 -25.40
N THR A 32 -22.50 0.16 -25.67
CA THR A 32 -22.11 1.58 -25.65
C THR A 32 -21.68 1.99 -24.24
N ASP A 33 -22.47 1.64 -23.23
CA ASP A 33 -22.16 1.95 -21.82
C ASP A 33 -20.87 1.25 -21.37
N ALA A 34 -20.66 0.00 -21.80
CA ALA A 34 -19.43 -0.73 -21.52
C ALA A 34 -18.20 -0.10 -22.20
N ILE A 35 -18.34 0.38 -23.45
CA ILE A 35 -17.27 1.09 -24.16
C ILE A 35 -16.97 2.43 -23.48
N GLU A 36 -17.98 3.20 -23.10
CA GLU A 36 -17.79 4.47 -22.38
C GLU A 36 -17.14 4.25 -21.01
N ASN A 37 -17.53 3.20 -20.30
CA ASN A 37 -16.92 2.81 -19.04
C ASN A 37 -15.45 2.40 -19.24
N LEU A 38 -15.15 1.59 -20.26
CA LEU A 38 -13.78 1.23 -20.62
C LEU A 38 -12.96 2.48 -20.92
N LEU A 39 -13.45 3.40 -21.75
CA LEU A 39 -12.74 4.63 -22.11
C LEU A 39 -12.51 5.56 -20.91
N SER A 40 -13.46 5.64 -19.98
CA SER A 40 -13.38 6.52 -18.80
C SER A 40 -12.55 5.93 -17.65
N THR A 41 -12.49 4.61 -17.52
CA THR A 41 -11.72 3.92 -16.47
C THR A 41 -10.35 3.45 -16.94
N SER A 42 -10.15 3.30 -18.26
CA SER A 42 -8.87 2.87 -18.81
C SER A 42 -7.81 3.97 -18.64
N ILE A 43 -6.70 3.58 -18.05
CA ILE A 43 -5.49 4.39 -18.02
C ILE A 43 -4.58 3.85 -19.13
N SER A 44 -4.27 4.70 -20.11
CA SER A 44 -3.28 4.37 -21.12
C SER A 44 -1.89 4.53 -20.54
N LEU A 45 -1.18 3.41 -20.37
CA LEU A 45 0.20 3.41 -19.89
C LEU A 45 1.17 3.33 -21.08
N PRO A 46 2.32 4.02 -21.02
CA PRO A 46 3.35 3.90 -22.04
C PRO A 46 3.79 2.44 -22.24
N PRO A 47 4.00 1.99 -23.49
CA PRO A 47 4.38 0.61 -23.77
C PRO A 47 5.74 0.24 -23.16
N GLU A 48 6.64 1.21 -23.00
CA GLU A 48 7.94 1.06 -22.32
C GLU A 48 7.74 0.61 -20.87
N LEU A 49 6.85 1.28 -20.13
CA LEU A 49 6.53 0.95 -18.74
C LEU A 49 5.86 -0.44 -18.63
N LEU A 50 4.99 -0.78 -19.59
CA LEU A 50 4.35 -2.10 -19.64
C LEU A 50 5.36 -3.23 -19.90
N ASN A 51 6.40 -2.97 -20.69
CA ASN A 51 7.47 -3.93 -20.94
C ASN A 51 8.44 -4.03 -19.75
N GLU A 52 8.76 -2.91 -19.11
CA GLU A 52 9.60 -2.89 -17.91
C GLU A 52 8.93 -3.65 -16.76
N THR A 53 7.64 -3.41 -16.52
CA THR A 53 6.86 -4.15 -15.51
C THR A 53 6.79 -5.64 -15.82
N GLN A 54 6.60 -6.03 -17.08
CA GLN A 54 6.64 -7.44 -17.49
C GLN A 54 8.00 -8.07 -17.19
N THR A 55 9.08 -7.40 -17.61
CA THR A 55 10.46 -7.86 -17.40
C THR A 55 10.78 -8.00 -15.92
N PHE A 56 10.32 -7.05 -15.10
CA PHE A 56 10.49 -7.08 -13.66
C PHE A 56 9.79 -8.28 -13.02
N ILE A 57 8.53 -8.56 -13.39
CA ILE A 57 7.78 -9.73 -12.89
C ILE A 57 8.46 -11.04 -13.30
N GLU A 58 8.93 -11.12 -14.55
CA GLU A 58 9.61 -12.32 -15.05
C GLU A 58 10.96 -12.56 -14.36
N THR A 59 11.69 -11.50 -14.03
CA THR A 59 12.97 -11.55 -13.33
C THR A 59 12.79 -11.88 -11.84
N ASN A 60 11.70 -11.41 -11.24
CA ASN A 60 11.44 -11.51 -9.80
C ASN A 60 10.19 -12.36 -9.51
N ARG A 61 10.08 -13.54 -10.11
CA ARG A 61 8.96 -14.48 -9.89
C ARG A 61 8.79 -14.89 -8.43
N ASN A 62 9.86 -14.79 -7.63
CA ASN A 62 9.85 -15.02 -6.19
C ASN A 62 8.98 -14.02 -5.41
N LEU A 63 8.64 -12.87 -5.99
CA LEU A 63 7.76 -11.87 -5.36
C LEU A 63 6.27 -12.23 -5.47
N GLY A 64 5.92 -13.30 -6.20
CA GLY A 64 4.56 -13.84 -6.25
C GLY A 64 3.58 -13.08 -7.14
N TYR A 65 4.01 -12.02 -7.83
CA TYR A 65 3.16 -11.32 -8.80
C TYR A 65 2.87 -12.20 -10.00
N THR A 66 1.59 -12.36 -10.32
CA THR A 66 1.11 -13.23 -11.42
C THR A 66 0.73 -12.46 -12.67
N SER A 67 0.41 -11.16 -12.53
CA SER A 67 0.07 -10.29 -13.65
C SER A 67 0.59 -8.86 -13.49
N ARG A 68 0.69 -8.15 -14.61
CA ARG A 68 1.06 -6.72 -14.63
C ARG A 68 0.05 -5.87 -13.89
N GLU A 69 -1.24 -6.19 -14.03
CA GLU A 69 -2.33 -5.49 -13.38
C GLU A 69 -2.24 -5.60 -11.85
N GLU A 70 -1.84 -6.77 -11.33
CA GLU A 70 -1.62 -6.99 -9.91
C GLU A 70 -0.50 -6.10 -9.38
N PHE A 71 0.66 -6.11 -10.06
CA PHE A 71 1.81 -5.29 -9.71
C PHE A 71 1.50 -3.79 -9.75
N ILE A 72 0.87 -3.32 -10.83
CA ILE A 72 0.50 -1.90 -11.00
C ILE A 72 -0.51 -1.48 -9.92
N ARG A 73 -1.50 -2.31 -9.62
CA ARG A 73 -2.49 -2.03 -8.57
C ARG A 73 -1.84 -1.89 -7.20
N ASP A 74 -0.89 -2.76 -6.88
CA ASP A 74 -0.18 -2.72 -5.60
C ASP A 74 0.73 -1.48 -5.51
N ALA A 75 1.47 -1.16 -6.57
CA ALA A 75 2.30 0.03 -6.67
C ALA A 75 1.48 1.32 -6.46
N ILE A 76 0.34 1.45 -7.15
CA ILE A 76 -0.57 2.60 -6.99
C ILE A 76 -1.12 2.68 -5.56
N ARG A 77 -1.52 1.54 -4.96
CA ARG A 77 -2.01 1.53 -3.57
C ARG A 77 -0.92 1.97 -2.60
N LYS A 78 0.31 1.52 -2.78
CA LYS A 78 1.45 1.94 -1.96
C LYS A 78 1.66 3.45 -2.07
N GLN A 79 1.64 4.00 -3.28
CA GLN A 79 1.78 5.44 -3.50
C GLN A 79 0.62 6.24 -2.87
N LEU A 80 -0.62 5.76 -3.02
CA LEU A 80 -1.78 6.42 -2.39
C LEU A 80 -1.74 6.36 -0.87
N ARG A 81 -1.24 5.27 -0.27
CA ARG A 81 -1.06 5.16 1.19
C ARG A 81 -0.02 6.16 1.68
N ALA A 82 1.08 6.32 0.96
CA ALA A 82 2.12 7.30 1.27
C ALA A 82 1.58 8.73 1.21
N GLN A 83 0.80 9.07 0.17
CA GLN A 83 0.21 10.41 -0.01
C GLN A 83 -0.93 10.74 0.96
N LYS A 84 -1.54 9.72 1.60
CA LYS A 84 -2.61 9.91 2.58
C LYS A 84 -2.10 10.09 4.02
N ASP A 85 -0.79 10.27 4.22
CA ASP A 85 -0.12 10.37 5.54
C ASP A 85 -0.47 9.23 6.51
N GLN A 86 -0.88 8.08 5.99
CA GLN A 86 -1.23 6.93 6.84
C GLN A 86 0.03 6.26 7.41
N TYR A 87 1.15 6.39 6.70
CA TYR A 87 2.45 5.86 7.09
C TYR A 87 3.56 6.76 6.57
N VAL A 88 4.60 6.97 7.39
CA VAL A 88 5.87 7.54 6.94
C VAL A 88 6.78 6.38 6.56
N CYS A 89 7.25 6.37 5.31
CA CYS A 89 8.27 5.42 4.90
C CYS A 89 9.64 5.92 5.37
N ILE A 90 10.36 5.08 6.11
CA ILE A 90 11.76 5.29 6.43
C ILE A 90 12.56 4.56 5.35
N GLU A 91 13.31 5.32 4.56
CA GLU A 91 14.22 4.72 3.57
C GLU A 91 15.49 4.28 4.29
N ILE A 92 15.79 2.98 4.20
CA ILE A 92 17.02 2.37 4.68
C ILE A 92 17.69 1.75 3.47
N THR A 93 19.00 1.97 3.30
CA THR A 93 19.70 1.35 2.19
C THR A 93 19.72 -0.16 2.35
N LYS A 94 19.66 -0.90 1.24
CA LYS A 94 19.64 -2.37 1.29
C LYS A 94 20.85 -2.94 2.02
N ASP A 95 22.03 -2.35 1.83
CA ASP A 95 23.27 -2.75 2.49
C ASP A 95 23.19 -2.57 4.01
N GLU A 96 22.68 -1.44 4.50
CA GLU A 96 22.50 -1.21 5.94
C GLU A 96 21.44 -2.15 6.52
N TYR A 97 20.35 -2.39 5.80
CA TYR A 97 19.30 -3.32 6.23
C TYR A 97 19.87 -4.73 6.39
N GLU A 98 20.60 -5.23 5.39
CA GLU A 98 21.20 -6.58 5.43
C GLU A 98 22.25 -6.71 6.54
N LYS A 99 23.13 -5.71 6.70
CA LYS A 99 24.09 -5.67 7.80
C LYS A 99 23.42 -5.66 9.17
N THR A 100 22.33 -4.91 9.31
CA THR A 100 21.56 -4.85 10.55
C THR A 100 20.86 -6.17 10.82
N GLN A 101 20.29 -6.80 9.80
CA GLN A 101 19.67 -8.12 9.92
C GLN A 101 20.69 -9.18 10.37
N GLN A 102 21.90 -9.13 9.81
CA GLN A 102 22.97 -10.04 10.19
C GLN A 102 23.46 -9.77 11.62
N ALA A 103 23.61 -8.50 12.02
CA ALA A 103 23.97 -8.15 13.39
C ALA A 103 22.90 -8.62 14.41
N LEU A 104 21.61 -8.53 14.08
CA LEU A 104 20.54 -9.03 14.97
C LEU A 104 20.61 -10.55 15.16
N GLN A 105 21.00 -11.30 14.12
CA GLN A 105 21.21 -12.75 14.17
C GLN A 105 22.48 -13.11 14.95
N ASP A 106 23.59 -12.45 14.65
CA ASP A 106 24.89 -12.71 15.27
C ASP A 106 24.91 -12.38 16.77
N LEU A 107 24.13 -11.38 17.18
CA LEU A 107 23.99 -10.97 18.58
C LEU A 107 22.90 -11.74 19.35
N ASP A 108 22.27 -12.76 18.73
CA ASP A 108 21.19 -13.58 19.28
C ASP A 108 20.10 -12.73 19.97
N THR A 109 19.69 -11.66 19.29
CA THR A 109 18.69 -10.74 19.83
C THR A 109 17.29 -11.35 19.79
N GLU A 110 16.39 -10.83 20.63
CA GLU A 110 14.99 -11.26 20.68
C GLU A 110 14.15 -10.81 19.46
N PHE A 111 14.73 -10.04 18.53
CA PHE A 111 14.04 -9.48 17.38
C PHE A 111 14.12 -10.39 16.16
N LEU A 112 12.97 -10.64 15.52
CA LEU A 112 12.90 -11.54 14.37
C LEU A 112 13.48 -10.92 13.09
N SER A 113 13.34 -9.59 12.95
CA SER A 113 13.82 -8.83 11.80
C SER A 113 14.17 -7.39 12.16
N VAL A 114 14.86 -6.71 11.24
CA VAL A 114 15.12 -5.26 11.35
C VAL A 114 13.82 -4.47 11.50
N ASP A 115 12.76 -4.85 10.79
CA ASP A 115 11.46 -4.18 10.91
C ASP A 115 10.86 -4.36 12.31
N ASP A 116 10.96 -5.56 12.89
CA ASP A 116 10.48 -5.82 14.25
C ASP A 116 11.27 -5.02 15.28
N PHE A 117 12.60 -4.99 15.14
CA PHE A 117 13.48 -4.16 15.96
C PHE A 117 13.08 -2.68 15.90
N ILE A 118 12.95 -2.10 14.71
CA ILE A 118 12.58 -0.69 14.53
C ILE A 118 11.20 -0.41 15.16
N ASN A 119 10.21 -1.25 14.87
CA ASN A 119 8.86 -1.08 15.40
C ASN A 119 8.84 -1.20 16.93
N HIS A 120 9.62 -2.11 17.50
CA HIS A 120 9.75 -2.24 18.95
C HIS A 120 10.37 -1.00 19.58
N GLN A 121 11.47 -0.48 19.01
CA GLN A 121 12.11 0.74 19.51
C GLN A 121 11.16 1.94 19.46
N ILE A 122 10.41 2.09 18.37
CA ILE A 122 9.39 3.14 18.22
C ILE A 122 8.33 3.03 19.32
N ARG A 123 7.76 1.83 19.53
CA ARG A 123 6.72 1.61 20.56
C ARG A 123 7.25 1.86 21.96
N ASN A 124 8.43 1.35 22.28
CA ASN A 124 9.06 1.52 23.58
C ASN A 124 9.31 3.01 23.90
N LEU A 125 9.81 3.78 22.92
CA LEU A 125 10.02 5.21 23.08
C LEU A 125 8.71 5.98 23.31
N ILE A 126 7.65 5.65 22.55
CA ILE A 126 6.32 6.24 22.75
C ILE A 126 5.79 5.94 24.15
N SER A 127 5.88 4.68 24.61
CA SER A 127 5.43 4.28 25.95
C SER A 127 6.18 5.03 27.05
N LYS A 128 7.51 5.11 26.97
CA LYS A 128 8.32 5.89 27.93
C LYS A 128 7.92 7.36 27.97
N HIS A 129 7.67 7.96 26.81
CA HIS A 129 7.21 9.35 26.73
C HIS A 129 5.82 9.55 27.37
N GLN A 130 4.89 8.62 27.14
CA GLN A 130 3.57 8.66 27.77
C GLN A 130 3.64 8.53 29.30
N GLU A 131 4.49 7.65 29.80
CA GLU A 131 4.73 7.52 31.25
C GLU A 131 5.32 8.81 31.83
N TYR A 132 6.30 9.41 31.15
CA TYR A 132 6.89 10.68 31.55
C TYR A 132 5.84 11.80 31.65
N ILE A 133 4.94 11.92 30.66
CA ILE A 133 3.85 12.89 30.68
C ILE A 133 2.95 12.68 31.91
N LYS A 134 2.51 11.43 32.16
CA LYS A 134 1.66 11.10 33.31
C LYS A 134 2.32 11.45 34.65
N GLN A 135 3.62 11.15 34.79
CA GLN A 135 4.38 11.48 36.00
C GLN A 135 4.49 12.99 36.21
N LYS A 136 4.72 13.75 35.12
CA LYS A 136 4.79 15.21 35.16
C LYS A 136 3.45 15.83 35.58
N GLU A 137 2.35 15.39 34.99
CA GLU A 137 1.00 15.86 35.33
C GLU A 137 0.64 15.55 36.78
N ALA A 138 0.95 14.33 37.26
CA ALA A 138 0.73 13.95 38.65
C ALA A 138 1.57 14.78 39.64
N TYR A 139 2.80 15.14 39.27
CA TYR A 139 3.65 16.02 40.07
C TYR A 139 3.09 17.45 40.12
N GLU A 140 2.63 17.98 38.99
CA GLU A 140 2.03 19.32 38.93
C GLU A 140 0.70 19.42 39.69
N GLN A 141 -0.16 18.39 39.62
CA GLN A 141 -1.40 18.33 40.41
C GLN A 141 -1.11 18.30 41.92
N LYS A 142 -0.14 17.49 42.37
CA LYS A 142 0.28 17.46 43.77
C LYS A 142 0.84 18.80 44.25
N LYS A 143 1.53 19.53 43.37
CA LYS A 143 2.04 20.87 43.67
C LYS A 143 0.90 21.88 43.83
N ARG A 144 -0.13 21.84 42.97
CA ARG A 144 -1.32 22.72 43.07
C ARG A 144 -2.12 22.48 44.35
N ILE A 145 -2.41 21.20 44.68
CA ILE A 145 -3.14 20.83 45.91
C ILE A 145 -2.40 21.33 47.18
N LYS A 146 -1.06 21.28 47.19
CA LYS A 146 -0.24 21.83 48.29
C LYS A 146 -0.24 23.35 48.37
N THR A 147 -0.57 24.05 47.30
CA THR A 147 -0.58 25.53 47.26
C THR A 147 -1.94 26.08 47.67
N ASP A 148 -3.03 25.34 47.40
CA ASP A 148 -4.41 25.70 47.79
C ASP A 148 -4.76 25.32 49.25
N SER A 149 -3.88 24.60 49.95
CA SER A 149 -4.05 24.17 51.34
C SER A 149 -3.36 25.08 52.37
N PHE A 150 -2.97 26.30 51.98
CA PHE A 150 -2.39 27.34 52.84
C PHE A 150 -3.19 28.63 52.74
#